data_AF-R5H675-F1
#
_entry.id   AF-R5H675-F1
#
_cell.length_a   1.000
_cell.length_b   1.000
_cell.length_c   1.000
_cell.angle_alpha   90.00
_cell.angle_beta   90.00
_cell.angle_gamma   90.00
#
_symmetry.space_group_name_H-M   'P 1'
#
loop_
_entity.id
_entity.type
_entity.pdbx_description
1 polymer ?
#
loop_
_entity_poly.entity_id
_entity_poly.type
_entity_poly.pdbx_seq_one_letter_code
_entity_poly.pdbx_strand_id
1 'polypeptide(L)'
;MAELRGCEGVITIFKQIYETLQEYEKQTDAMSNADLETLQQALFVRNELIAKLEELRQQAEGVMELEMPEERQLLNDLTHGSYVSVPLDEQHKELQLIQRNVTVIKQRIVDKDKVISEQFKSQHMDSRRELEQLKMTRQKIGYYNSAVVGRATGQSLNKNL
;
A
#
# COMPACT_ATOMS: atom_id res chain seq x y z
N MET A 1 12.56 6.48 31.61
CA MET A 1 11.75 6.91 30.46
C MET A 1 11.49 8.38 30.68
N ALA A 2 12.12 9.27 29.89
CA ALA A 2 11.80 10.70 29.98
C ALA A 2 10.33 10.89 29.59
N GLU A 3 9.58 11.69 30.33
CA GLU A 3 8.19 12.01 29.96
C GLU A 3 8.22 12.86 28.69
N LEU A 4 7.61 12.37 27.61
CA LEU A 4 7.46 13.13 26.36
C LEU A 4 6.49 14.29 26.64
N ARG A 5 6.99 15.52 26.59
CA ARG A 5 6.22 16.76 26.79
C ARG A 5 6.68 17.83 25.80
N GLY A 6 5.84 18.81 25.52
CA GLY A 6 6.18 19.94 24.66
C GLY A 6 6.54 19.58 23.23
N CYS A 7 7.10 20.55 22.53
CA CYS A 7 7.59 20.43 21.16
C CYS A 7 8.58 19.27 20.99
N GLU A 8 9.47 19.03 21.96
CA GLU A 8 10.44 17.90 21.93
C GLU A 8 9.75 16.53 21.95
N GLY A 9 8.69 16.38 22.75
CA GLY A 9 7.86 15.18 22.75
C GLY A 9 7.21 14.93 21.40
N VAL A 10 6.64 15.97 20.79
CA VAL A 10 6.04 15.90 19.45
C VAL A 10 7.08 15.56 18.39
N ILE A 11 8.27 16.18 18.42
CA ILE A 11 9.39 15.88 17.51
C ILE A 11 9.76 14.40 17.59
N THR A 12 9.88 13.87 18.80
CA THR A 12 10.23 12.45 19.02
C THR A 12 9.20 11.52 18.37
N ILE A 13 7.91 11.81 18.57
CA ILE A 13 6.83 11.02 17.96
C ILE A 13 6.84 11.17 16.43
N PHE A 14 7.07 12.37 15.91
CA PHE A 14 7.15 12.61 14.45
C PHE A 14 8.34 11.90 13.79
N LYS A 15 9.48 11.76 14.49
CA LYS A 15 10.60 10.91 14.02
C LYS A 15 10.16 9.44 13.93
N GLN A 16 9.46 8.92 14.92
CA GLN A 16 8.92 7.56 14.89
C GLN A 16 7.87 7.35 13.79
N ILE A 17 7.01 8.35 13.54
CA ILE A 17 6.07 8.35 12.41
C ILE A 17 6.85 8.27 11.09
N TYR A 18 7.87 9.10 10.92
CA TYR A 18 8.70 9.11 9.72
C TYR A 18 9.39 7.75 9.48
N GLU A 19 10.02 7.17 10.50
CA GLU A 19 10.65 5.84 10.44
C GLU A 19 9.62 4.75 10.09
N THR A 20 8.43 4.81 10.68
CA THR A 20 7.35 3.85 10.40
C THR A 20 6.85 3.98 8.97
N LEU A 21 6.78 5.19 8.41
CA LEU A 21 6.50 5.42 7.00
C LEU A 21 7.63 4.95 6.08
N GLN A 22 8.89 5.02 6.50
CA GLN A 22 10.02 4.45 5.74
C GLN A 22 9.93 2.94 5.63
N GLU A 23 9.59 2.24 6.72
CA GLU A 23 9.37 0.80 6.66
C GLU A 23 8.13 0.49 5.80
N TYR A 24 7.06 1.28 5.90
CA TYR A 24 5.89 1.13 5.04
C TYR A 24 6.26 1.24 3.56
N GLU A 25 7.02 2.28 3.19
CA GLU A 25 7.50 2.49 1.82
C GLU A 25 8.33 1.30 1.33
N LYS A 26 9.20 0.75 2.18
CA LYS A 26 10.00 -0.43 1.86
C LYS A 26 9.15 -1.67 1.63
N GLN A 27 8.07 -1.86 2.40
CA GLN A 27 7.10 -2.93 2.14
C GLN A 27 6.37 -2.70 0.82
N THR A 28 6.01 -1.46 0.49
CA THR A 28 5.45 -1.13 -0.84
C THR A 28 6.44 -1.45 -1.96
N ASP A 29 7.73 -1.14 -1.81
CA ASP A 29 8.75 -1.48 -2.80
C ASP A 29 8.89 -2.99 -3.02
N ALA A 30 8.82 -3.77 -1.93
CA ALA A 30 8.87 -5.23 -1.98
C ALA A 30 7.70 -5.87 -2.73
N MET A 31 6.59 -5.15 -2.92
CA MET A 31 5.41 -5.65 -3.63
C MET A 31 5.51 -5.53 -5.15
N SER A 32 6.43 -4.73 -5.68
CA SER A 32 6.57 -4.50 -7.13
C SER A 32 7.01 -5.78 -7.85
N ASN A 33 6.19 -6.27 -8.79
CA ASN A 33 6.40 -7.52 -9.52
C ASN A 33 6.62 -8.77 -8.63
N ALA A 34 6.16 -8.72 -7.38
CA ALA A 34 6.35 -9.81 -6.43
C ALA A 34 5.38 -10.98 -6.67
N ASP A 35 5.73 -12.15 -6.16
CA ASP A 35 4.83 -13.29 -6.12
C ASP A 35 3.72 -13.12 -5.08
N LEU A 36 2.70 -13.98 -5.14
CA LEU A 36 1.53 -13.87 -4.27
C LEU A 36 1.87 -13.98 -2.78
N GLU A 37 2.84 -14.81 -2.42
CA GLU A 37 3.26 -15.01 -1.03
C GLU A 37 3.91 -13.76 -0.46
N THR A 38 4.84 -13.17 -1.20
CA THR A 38 5.51 -11.92 -0.83
C THR A 38 4.51 -10.77 -0.73
N LEU A 39 3.55 -10.70 -1.66
CA LEU A 39 2.47 -9.71 -1.64
C LEU A 39 1.60 -9.82 -0.38
N GLN A 40 1.22 -11.04 -0.01
CA GLN A 40 0.43 -11.29 1.20
C GLN A 40 1.19 -10.90 2.47
N GLN A 41 2.47 -11.26 2.55
CA GLN A 41 3.31 -10.91 3.69
C GLN A 41 3.49 -9.40 3.82
N ALA A 42 3.78 -8.71 2.71
CA ALA A 42 3.93 -7.25 2.70
C ALA A 42 2.63 -6.55 3.12
N LEU A 43 1.46 -7.03 2.66
CA LEU A 43 0.17 -6.50 3.07
C LEU A 43 -0.10 -6.69 4.57
N PHE A 44 0.26 -7.84 5.13
CA PHE A 44 0.13 -8.10 6.57
C PHE A 44 0.96 -7.09 7.38
N VAL A 45 2.25 -6.94 7.04
CA VAL A 45 3.14 -5.99 7.72
C VAL A 45 2.65 -4.54 7.55
N ARG A 46 2.21 -4.15 6.35
CA ARG A 46 1.64 -2.82 6.11
C ARG A 46 0.45 -2.51 7.01
N ASN A 47 -0.41 -3.48 7.29
CA ASN A 47 -1.56 -3.30 8.19
C ASN A 47 -1.12 -3.09 9.65
N GLU A 48 -0.11 -3.82 10.12
CA GLU A 48 0.47 -3.59 11.46
C GLU A 48 1.09 -2.19 11.56
N LEU A 49 1.78 -1.75 10.51
CA LEU A 49 2.36 -0.40 10.45
C LEU A 49 1.29 0.70 10.44
N ILE A 50 0.13 0.48 9.79
CA ILE A 50 -1.01 1.41 9.85
C ILE A 50 -1.53 1.55 11.29
N ALA A 51 -1.69 0.43 12.00
CA ALA A 51 -2.13 0.46 13.40
C ALA A 51 -1.15 1.24 14.27
N LYS A 52 0.17 1.01 14.07
CA LYS A 52 1.22 1.77 14.76
C LYS A 52 1.20 3.27 14.42
N LEU A 53 0.96 3.63 13.16
CA LEU A 53 0.85 5.04 12.76
C LEU A 53 -0.33 5.74 13.41
N GLU A 54 -1.46 5.05 13.56
CA GLU A 54 -2.63 5.59 14.27
C GLU A 54 -2.35 5.79 15.76
N GLU A 55 -1.68 4.82 16.40
CA GLU A 55 -1.25 4.94 17.81
C GLU A 55 -0.32 6.14 17.99
N LEU A 56 0.71 6.28 17.14
CA LEU A 56 1.65 7.40 17.19
C LEU A 56 0.94 8.74 16.96
N ARG A 57 -0.05 8.81 16.07
CA ARG A 57 -0.86 10.02 15.85
C ARG A 57 -1.58 10.43 17.14
N GLN A 58 -2.25 9.48 17.79
CA GLN A 58 -2.97 9.72 19.05
C GLN A 58 -2.02 10.11 20.18
N GLN A 59 -0.82 9.52 20.24
CA GLN A 59 0.21 9.93 21.19
C GLN A 59 0.66 11.38 20.96
N ALA A 60 0.87 11.79 19.71
CA ALA A 60 1.23 13.18 19.39
C ALA A 60 0.12 14.15 19.80
N GLU A 61 -1.14 13.82 19.49
CA GLU A 61 -2.32 14.58 19.93
C GLU A 61 -2.35 14.71 21.45
N GLY A 62 -2.17 13.61 22.17
CA GLY A 62 -2.14 13.59 23.64
C GLY A 62 -1.02 14.45 24.25
N VAL A 63 0.18 14.46 23.64
CA VAL A 63 1.28 15.35 24.10
C VAL A 63 0.92 16.82 23.85
N MET A 64 0.38 17.16 22.67
CA MET A 64 -0.02 18.53 22.35
C MET A 64 -1.16 19.04 23.25
N GLU A 65 -2.08 18.17 23.65
CA GLU A 65 -3.19 18.51 24.55
C GLU A 65 -2.76 18.91 25.97
N LEU A 66 -1.54 18.59 26.38
CA LEU A 66 -1.00 19.00 27.67
C LEU A 66 -0.40 20.41 27.64
N GLU A 67 -0.21 20.98 26.44
CA GLU A 67 0.43 22.27 26.26
C GLU A 67 -0.52 23.46 26.43
N MET A 68 0.06 24.63 26.73
CA MET A 68 -0.65 25.90 26.79
C MET A 68 -1.33 26.20 25.45
N PRO A 69 -2.47 26.93 25.42
CA PRO A 69 -3.26 27.12 24.20
C PRO A 69 -2.48 27.66 22.99
N GLU A 70 -1.57 28.60 23.23
CA GLU A 70 -0.74 29.21 22.18
C GLU A 70 0.24 28.21 21.57
N GLU A 71 0.97 27.47 22.42
CA GLU A 71 1.89 26.41 22.00
C GLU A 71 1.15 25.27 21.31
N ARG A 72 0.01 24.84 21.87
CA ARG A 72 -0.85 23.82 21.28
C ARG A 72 -1.32 24.21 19.87
N GLN A 73 -1.70 25.47 19.66
CA GLN A 73 -2.11 25.95 18.34
C GLN A 73 -0.92 25.90 17.36
N LEU A 74 0.25 26.38 17.79
CA LEU A 74 1.46 26.34 16.96
C LEU A 74 1.86 24.90 16.60
N LEU A 75 1.86 23.98 17.56
CA LEU A 75 2.15 22.57 17.33
C LEU A 75 1.12 21.94 16.39
N ASN A 76 -0.17 22.25 16.53
CA ASN A 76 -1.20 21.82 15.57
C ASN A 76 -0.91 22.34 14.16
N ASP A 77 -0.61 23.63 14.01
CA ASP A 77 -0.32 24.20 12.69
C ASP A 77 0.91 23.54 12.06
N LEU A 78 1.98 23.33 12.83
CA LEU A 78 3.20 22.69 12.34
C LEU A 78 3.00 21.22 11.99
N THR A 79 2.33 20.45 12.83
CA THR A 79 2.08 19.01 12.62
C THR A 79 1.17 18.72 11.42
N HIS A 80 0.24 19.63 11.13
CA HIS A 80 -0.63 19.56 9.95
C HIS A 80 0.00 20.17 8.69
N GLY A 81 1.15 20.84 8.80
CA GLY A 81 1.81 21.50 7.67
C GLY A 81 1.14 22.79 7.23
N SER A 82 0.36 23.41 8.12
CA SER A 82 -0.24 24.71 7.90
C SER A 82 0.84 25.80 7.77
N TYR A 83 0.49 26.90 7.10
CA TYR A 83 1.36 28.07 7.07
C TYR A 83 1.43 28.71 8.46
N VAL A 84 2.66 28.94 8.94
CA VAL A 84 2.92 29.64 10.20
C VAL A 84 3.58 30.98 9.91
N SER A 85 2.95 32.07 10.37
CA SER A 85 3.42 33.44 10.16
C SER A 85 4.39 33.95 11.22
N VAL A 86 4.45 33.28 12.38
CA VAL A 86 5.33 33.67 13.49
C VAL A 86 6.75 33.15 13.27
N PRO A 87 7.79 33.89 13.72
CA PRO A 87 9.16 33.37 13.74
C PRO A 87 9.24 32.10 14.59
N LEU A 88 9.84 31.05 14.03
CA LEU A 88 10.04 29.77 14.71
C LEU A 88 11.41 29.75 15.41
N ASP A 89 11.47 29.19 16.61
CA ASP A 89 12.74 28.77 17.21
C ASP A 89 13.27 27.48 16.55
N GLU A 90 14.41 26.98 17.03
CA GLU A 90 15.04 25.80 16.44
C GLU A 90 14.23 24.50 16.59
N GLN A 91 13.52 24.31 17.72
CA GLN A 91 12.71 23.11 17.93
C GLN A 91 11.52 23.11 16.96
N HIS A 92 10.84 24.23 16.83
CA HIS A 92 9.71 24.36 15.91
C HIS A 92 10.13 24.26 14.44
N LYS A 93 11.32 24.74 14.08
CA LYS A 93 11.89 24.52 12.73
C LYS A 93 12.19 23.04 12.48
N GLU A 94 12.72 22.32 13.46
CA GLU A 94 12.96 20.88 13.36
C GLU A 94 11.64 20.13 13.14
N LEU A 95 10.60 20.44 13.93
CA LEU A 95 9.27 19.86 13.74
C LEU A 95 8.71 20.15 12.34
N GLN A 96 8.83 21.40 11.87
CA GLN A 96 8.41 21.78 10.52
C GLN A 96 9.14 20.97 9.44
N LEU A 97 10.44 20.76 9.59
CA LEU A 97 11.24 19.98 8.65
C LEU A 97 10.81 18.50 8.64
N ILE A 98 10.60 17.90 9.81
CA ILE A 98 10.14 16.50 9.89
C ILE A 98 8.75 16.35 9.29
N GLN A 99 7.83 17.29 9.56
CA GLN A 99 6.50 17.27 8.94
C GLN A 99 6.58 17.33 7.42
N ARG A 100 7.48 18.15 6.84
CA ARG A 100 7.71 18.18 5.39
C ARG A 100 8.20 16.83 4.88
N ASN A 101 9.13 16.20 5.58
CA ASN A 101 9.63 14.87 5.22
C ASN A 101 8.53 13.81 5.28
N VAL A 102 7.67 13.86 6.29
CA VAL A 102 6.48 13.01 6.43
C VAL A 102 5.52 13.21 5.24
N THR A 103 5.29 14.46 4.84
CA THR A 103 4.44 14.77 3.67
C THR A 103 5.03 14.20 2.38
N VAL A 104 6.34 14.36 2.17
CA VAL A 104 7.04 13.85 0.98
C VAL A 104 6.95 12.33 0.91
N ILE A 105 7.24 11.61 2.00
CA ILE A 105 7.20 10.14 1.97
C ILE A 105 5.78 9.60 1.80
N LYS A 106 4.76 10.24 2.40
CA LYS A 106 3.35 9.89 2.17
C LYS A 106 3.01 9.99 0.69
N GLN A 107 3.43 11.06 0.01
CA GLN A 107 3.21 11.19 -1.43
C GLN A 107 3.92 10.10 -2.24
N ARG A 108 5.18 9.79 -1.92
CA ARG A 108 5.92 8.70 -2.59
C ARG A 108 5.21 7.35 -2.45
N ILE A 109 4.70 7.03 -1.26
CA ILE A 109 3.95 5.80 -1.00
C ILE A 109 2.69 5.77 -1.87
N VAL A 110 1.92 6.87 -1.91
CA VAL A 110 0.71 6.97 -2.75
C VAL A 110 1.02 6.75 -4.23
N ASP A 111 2.09 7.37 -4.73
CA ASP A 111 2.51 7.22 -6.12
C ASP A 111 2.92 5.78 -6.43
N LYS A 112 3.66 5.12 -5.53
CA LYS A 112 4.06 3.71 -5.67
C LYS A 112 2.85 2.76 -5.61
N ASP A 113 1.92 2.98 -4.69
CA ASP A 113 0.70 2.18 -4.56
C ASP A 113 -0.16 2.25 -5.82
N LYS A 114 -0.20 3.41 -6.48
CA LYS A 114 -0.88 3.57 -7.77
C LYS A 114 -0.25 2.67 -8.84
N VAL A 115 1.07 2.69 -8.96
CA VAL A 115 1.81 1.85 -9.93
C VAL A 115 1.55 0.37 -9.68
N ILE A 116 1.66 -0.08 -8.43
CA ILE A 116 1.41 -1.49 -8.04
C ILE A 116 -0.04 -1.88 -8.36
N SER A 117 -1.01 -1.02 -8.03
CA SER A 117 -2.42 -1.27 -8.34
C SER A 117 -2.68 -1.41 -9.84
N GLU A 118 -2.01 -0.62 -10.68
CA GLU A 118 -2.09 -0.73 -12.13
C GLU A 118 -1.45 -2.03 -12.65
N GLN A 119 -0.30 -2.43 -12.12
CA GLN A 119 0.36 -3.70 -12.46
C GLN A 119 -0.56 -4.90 -12.16
N PHE A 120 -1.17 -4.95 -10.98
CA PHE A 120 -2.10 -6.01 -10.60
C PHE A 120 -3.30 -6.10 -11.54
N LYS A 121 -3.90 -4.96 -11.92
CA LYS A 121 -5.01 -4.92 -12.87
C LYS A 121 -4.59 -5.47 -14.23
N SER A 122 -3.40 -5.13 -14.71
CA SER A 122 -2.86 -5.67 -15.96
C SER A 122 -2.67 -7.19 -15.90
N GLN A 123 -1.97 -7.68 -14.87
CA GLN A 123 -1.72 -9.12 -14.69
C GLN A 123 -3.01 -9.94 -14.60
N HIS A 124 -4.04 -9.41 -13.92
CA HIS A 124 -5.34 -10.06 -13.86
C HIS A 124 -6.03 -10.14 -15.24
N MET A 125 -5.94 -9.09 -16.06
CA MET A 125 -6.49 -9.12 -17.42
C MET A 125 -5.78 -10.16 -18.30
N ASP A 126 -4.46 -10.25 -18.22
CA ASP A 126 -3.66 -11.19 -18.99
C ASP A 126 -3.95 -12.64 -18.56
N SER A 127 -3.99 -12.89 -17.25
CA SER A 127 -4.35 -14.20 -16.69
C SER A 127 -5.74 -14.66 -17.15
N ARG A 128 -6.71 -13.74 -17.23
CA ARG A 128 -8.06 -14.03 -17.73
C ARG A 128 -8.05 -14.40 -19.22
N ARG A 129 -7.27 -13.70 -20.05
CA ARG A 129 -7.13 -13.98 -21.49
C ARG A 129 -6.50 -15.35 -21.72
N GLU A 130 -5.45 -15.69 -20.98
CA GLU A 130 -4.81 -17.01 -21.06
C GLU A 130 -5.79 -18.14 -20.70
N LEU A 131 -6.59 -17.94 -19.64
CA LEU A 131 -7.62 -18.91 -19.25
C LEU A 131 -8.67 -19.13 -20.35
N GLU A 132 -9.09 -18.07 -21.04
CA GLU A 132 -10.01 -18.17 -22.19
C GLU A 132 -9.38 -18.95 -23.35
N GLN A 133 -8.11 -18.69 -23.68
CA GLN A 133 -7.38 -19.43 -24.71
C GLN A 133 -7.24 -20.92 -24.37
N LEU A 134 -6.97 -21.25 -23.10
CA LEU A 134 -6.91 -22.64 -22.62
C LEU A 134 -8.28 -23.34 -22.74
N LYS A 135 -9.38 -22.65 -22.43
CA LYS A 135 -10.74 -23.19 -22.62
C LYS A 135 -11.04 -23.49 -24.10
N MET A 136 -10.70 -22.58 -25.01
CA MET A 136 -10.86 -22.80 -26.45
C MET A 136 -10.00 -23.97 -26.95
N THR A 137 -8.76 -24.08 -26.47
CA THR A 137 -7.85 -25.18 -26.82
C THR A 137 -8.42 -26.51 -26.34
N ARG A 138 -8.92 -26.58 -25.10
CA ARG A 138 -9.60 -27.76 -24.55
C ARG A 138 -10.82 -28.17 -25.38
N GLN A 139 -11.64 -27.20 -25.83
CA GLN A 139 -12.78 -27.48 -26.72
C GLN A 139 -12.33 -28.07 -28.06
N LYS A 140 -11.29 -27.51 -28.69
CA LYS A 140 -10.72 -28.05 -29.94
C LYS A 140 -10.23 -29.49 -29.76
N ILE A 141 -9.49 -29.78 -28.68
CA ILE A 141 -9.02 -31.14 -28.36
C ILE A 141 -10.21 -32.08 -28.20
N GLY A 142 -11.26 -31.68 -27.47
CA GLY A 142 -12.48 -32.46 -27.30
C GLY A 142 -13.16 -32.80 -28.63
N TYR A 143 -13.26 -31.82 -29.54
CA TYR A 143 -13.81 -32.01 -30.88
C TYR A 143 -12.97 -33.00 -31.73
N TYR A 144 -11.63 -32.86 -31.71
CA TYR A 144 -10.78 -33.80 -32.45
C TYR A 144 -10.87 -35.22 -31.89
N ASN A 145 -10.91 -35.38 -30.57
CA ASN A 145 -11.04 -36.71 -29.96
C ASN A 145 -12.38 -37.38 -30.30
N SER A 146 -13.49 -36.65 -30.28
CA SER A 146 -14.78 -37.21 -30.69
C SER A 146 -14.84 -37.54 -32.18
N ALA A 147 -14.22 -36.73 -33.04
CA ALA A 147 -14.10 -36.99 -34.47
C ALA A 147 -13.21 -38.21 -34.78
N VAL A 148 -12.15 -38.44 -34.01
CA VAL A 148 -11.27 -39.61 -34.13
C VAL A 148 -11.94 -40.87 -33.59
N VAL A 149 -12.65 -40.80 -32.46
CA VAL A 149 -13.44 -41.93 -31.94
C VAL A 149 -14.54 -42.30 -32.93
N GLY A 150 -15.26 -41.33 -33.53
CA GLY A 150 -16.24 -41.59 -34.57
C GLY A 150 -15.66 -42.22 -35.86
N ARG A 151 -14.34 -42.12 -36.11
CA ARG A 151 -13.65 -42.87 -37.16
C ARG A 151 -13.14 -44.24 -36.70
N ALA A 152 -12.75 -44.40 -35.43
CA ALA A 152 -12.20 -45.63 -34.87
C ALA A 152 -13.30 -46.63 -34.46
N THR A 153 -14.44 -46.16 -33.96
CA THR A 153 -15.68 -46.94 -33.92
C THR A 153 -16.27 -46.87 -35.31
N GLY A 154 -15.95 -47.85 -36.16
CA GLY A 154 -16.52 -47.98 -37.50
C GLY A 154 -18.03 -48.19 -37.49
N GLN A 155 -18.80 -47.18 -37.10
CA GLN A 155 -20.20 -47.06 -37.47
C GLN A 155 -20.21 -46.59 -38.92
N SER A 156 -20.17 -47.58 -39.80
CA SER A 156 -20.73 -47.47 -41.15
C SER A 156 -22.06 -46.70 -41.05
N LEU A 157 -22.08 -45.50 -41.60
CA LEU A 157 -23.30 -44.77 -41.91
C LEU A 157 -24.16 -45.70 -42.77
N ASN A 158 -25.11 -46.37 -42.13
CA ASN A 158 -26.13 -47.16 -42.80
C ASN A 158 -27.07 -46.16 -43.48
N LYS A 159 -26.71 -45.77 -44.71
CA LYS A 159 -27.60 -45.08 -45.64
C LYS A 159 -28.52 -46.14 -46.26
N ASN A 160 -29.67 -46.36 -45.63
CA ASN A 160 -30.85 -46.86 -46.32
C ASN A 160 -31.87 -45.70 -46.28
N LEU A 161 -32.21 -45.09 -47.42
CA LEU A 161 -33.28 -45.53 -48.33
C LEU A 161 -34.62 -45.63 -47.58
#